data_AF-A0A954H3N6-F1
#
_entry.id   AF-A0A954H3N6-F1
#
_cell.length_a   1.000
_cell.length_b   1.000
_cell.length_c   1.000
_cell.angle_alpha   90.00
_cell.angle_beta   90.00
_cell.angle_gamma   90.00
#
_symmetry.space_group_name_H-M   'P 1'
#
loop_
_entity.id
_entity.type
_entity.pdbx_description
1 polymer ?
#
loop_
_entity_poly.entity_id
_entity_poly.type
_entity_poly.pdbx_seq_one_letter_code
_entity_poly.pdbx_strand_id
1 'polypeptide(L)' 'MKVQLSEWHESATCCWCEKDRECVSTTFSDGFLNKAMLCWKCLQTAFKVRSRQPVAASPPKPATPSETL' A
#
# COMPACT_ATOMS: atom_id res chain seq x y z
N MET A 1 -6.17 -9.10 2.92
CA MET A 1 -5.26 -7.94 2.96
C MET A 1 -5.51 -7.19 4.27
N LYS A 2 -4.44 -6.75 4.96
CA LYS A 2 -4.52 -5.96 6.19
C LYS A 2 -3.86 -4.60 5.95
N VAL A 3 -4.38 -3.55 6.59
CA VAL A 3 -3.78 -2.22 6.56
C VAL A 3 -3.37 -1.83 7.97
N GLN A 4 -2.13 -1.42 8.13
CA GLN A 4 -1.59 -0.88 9.37
C GLN A 4 -1.61 0.65 9.31
N LEU A 5 -2.19 1.26 10.34
CA LEU A 5 -2.17 2.69 10.58
C LEU A 5 -1.12 2.96 11.66
N SER A 6 -0.17 3.87 11.41
CA SER A 6 0.93 4.12 12.35
C SER A 6 0.89 5.48 13.03
N GLU A 7 0.64 6.55 12.27
CA GLU A 7 0.72 7.92 12.78
C GLU A 7 -0.39 8.77 12.16
N TRP A 8 -1.02 9.60 12.99
CA TRP A 8 -2.05 10.55 12.60
C TRP A 8 -1.45 11.93 12.41
N HIS A 9 -1.89 12.63 11.36
CA HIS A 9 -1.38 13.93 10.93
C HIS A 9 -2.56 14.88 10.78
N GLU A 10 -2.60 15.95 11.58
CA GLU A 10 -3.68 16.97 11.53
C GLU A 10 -3.78 17.64 10.16
N SER A 11 -2.64 17.93 9.53
CA SER A 11 -2.54 18.46 8.17
C SER A 11 -1.33 17.86 7.48
N ALA A 12 -1.58 17.06 6.44
CA ALA A 12 -0.54 16.58 5.53
C ALA A 12 -1.12 16.40 4.13
N THR A 13 -0.23 16.40 3.13
CA THR A 13 -0.63 16.19 1.75
C THR A 13 -0.91 14.70 1.51
N CYS A 14 -2.16 14.37 1.21
CA CYS A 14 -2.56 13.02 0.85
C CYS A 14 -1.90 12.61 -0.48
N CYS A 15 -1.14 11.52 -0.51
CA CYS A 15 -0.41 11.08 -1.70
C CYS A 15 -1.32 10.59 -2.85
N TRP A 16 -2.61 10.37 -2.59
CA TRP A 16 -3.56 9.91 -3.60
C TRP A 16 -4.27 11.08 -4.29
N CYS A 17 -4.81 12.01 -3.51
CA CYS A 17 -5.62 13.11 -4.05
C CYS A 17 -4.88 14.45 -4.06
N GLU A 18 -3.64 14.48 -3.58
CA GLU A 18 -2.73 15.64 -3.58
C GLU A 18 -3.30 16.88 -2.89
N LYS A 19 -4.22 16.66 -1.93
CA LYS A 19 -4.84 17.72 -1.13
C LYS A 19 -4.32 17.65 0.29
N ASP A 20 -4.10 18.81 0.88
CA ASP A 20 -3.79 18.92 2.30
C ASP A 20 -5.03 18.69 3.14
N ARG A 21 -4.96 17.66 3.99
CA ARG A 21 -6.06 17.17 4.83
C ARG A 21 -5.48 16.46 6.04
N GLU A 22 -6.36 16.17 6.99
CA GLU A 22 -6.08 15.18 8.01
C GLU A 22 -5.77 13.82 7.35
N CYS A 23 -4.57 13.30 7.61
CA CYS A 23 -4.03 12.10 6.99
C CYS A 23 -3.56 11.09 8.04
N VAL A 24 -3.45 9.85 7.61
CA VAL A 24 -2.87 8.77 8.41
C VAL A 24 -1.78 8.07 7.60
N SER A 25 -0.68 7.76 8.27
CA SER A 25 0.38 6.92 7.74
C SER A 25 -0.13 5.48 7.59
N THR A 26 -0.13 4.99 6.36
CA THR A 26 -0.73 3.69 6.01
C THR A 26 0.28 2.76 5.35
N THR A 27 0.26 1.50 5.77
CA THR A 27 1.04 0.42 5.16
C THR A 27 0.16 -0.79 4.89
N PHE A 28 0.12 -1.24 3.65
CA PHE A 28 -0.63 -2.41 3.22
C PHE A 28 0.26 -3.65 3.30
N SER A 29 -0.24 -4.73 3.91
CA SER A 29 0.53 -5.96 4.18
C SER A 29 1.03 -6.68 2.92
N ASP A 30 0.48 -6.34 1.76
CA ASP A 30 0.80 -6.93 0.46
C ASP A 30 1.70 -6.04 -0.40
N GLY A 31 2.24 -4.96 0.18
CA GLY A 31 3.15 -4.06 -0.51
C GLY A 31 2.50 -3.05 -1.45
N PHE A 32 1.16 -2.96 -1.49
CA PHE A 32 0.46 -2.00 -2.37
C PHE A 32 0.87 -0.54 -2.08
N LEU A 33 0.89 -0.16 -0.81
CA LEU A 33 1.40 1.13 -0.33
C LEU A 33 2.21 0.90 0.94
N ASN A 34 3.32 1.62 1.09
CA ASN A 34 4.21 1.50 2.24
C ASN A 34 4.49 2.90 2.81
N LYS A 35 4.18 3.11 4.10
CA LYS A 35 4.30 4.41 4.78
C LYS A 35 3.70 5.58 3.99
N ALA A 36 2.55 5.35 3.35
CA ALA A 36 1.88 6.36 2.52
C ALA A 36 0.97 7.26 3.36
N MET A 37 0.95 8.56 3.07
CA MET A 37 0.00 9.50 3.66
C MET A 37 -1.33 9.44 2.93
N LEU A 38 -2.38 8.95 3.59
CA LEU A 38 -3.72 8.93 3.02
C LEU A 38 -4.71 9.65 3.93
N CYS A 39 -5.53 10.51 3.34
CA CYS A 39 -6.74 10.97 4.02
C CYS A 39 -7.76 9.83 4.13
N TRP A 40 -8.68 9.91 5.09
CA TRP A 40 -9.68 8.87 5.36
C TRP A 40 -10.48 8.41 4.13
N LYS A 41 -10.87 9.35 3.26
CA LYS A 41 -11.61 9.02 2.02
C LYS A 41 -10.76 8.20 1.05
N CYS A 42 -9.51 8.62 0.84
CA CYS A 42 -8.59 7.92 -0.06
C CYS A 42 -8.18 6.56 0.51
N LEU A 43 -8.01 6.44 1.83
CA LEU A 43 -7.77 5.15 2.49
C LEU A 43 -8.89 4.15 2.24
N GLN A 44 -10.15 4.55 2.39
CA GLN A 44 -11.29 3.66 2.10
C GLN A 44 -11.33 3.23 0.63
N THR A 45 -11.04 4.15 -0.30
CA THR A 45 -10.95 3.84 -1.73
C THR A 45 -9.79 2.88 -2.02
N ALA A 46 -8.61 3.15 -1.48
CA ALA A 46 -7.43 2.31 -1.57
C ALA A 46 -7.73 0.88 -1.12
N PHE A 47 -8.35 0.74 0.05
CA PHE A 47 -8.75 -0.54 0.60
C PHE A 47 -9.75 -1.27 -0.29
N LYS A 48 -10.78 -0.58 -0.80
CA LYS A 48 -11.78 -1.18 -1.70
C LYS A 48 -11.16 -1.63 -3.02
N VAL A 49 -10.36 -0.77 -3.66
CA VAL A 49 -9.65 -1.10 -4.91
C VAL A 49 -8.79 -2.34 -4.70
N ARG A 50 -8.02 -2.36 -3.62
CA ARG A 50 -7.11 -3.48 -3.37
C ARG A 50 -7.82 -4.75 -2.95
N SER A 51 -8.90 -4.67 -2.18
CA SER A 51 -9.70 -5.83 -1.78
C SER A 51 -10.41 -6.54 -2.94
N ARG A 52 -10.67 -5.82 -4.04
CA ARG A 52 -11.31 -6.35 -5.25
C ARG A 52 -10.32 -6.99 -6.22
N GLN A 53 -9.02 -6.74 -6.05
CA GLN A 53 -8.03 -7.39 -6.88
C GLN A 53 -7.78 -8.80 -6.34
N PRO A 54 -7.89 -9.85 -7.17
CA PRO A 54 -7.39 -11.16 -6.78
C PRO A 54 -5.90 -11.00 -6.43
N VAL A 55 -5.46 -11.63 -5.35
CA VAL A 55 -4.05 -11.67 -4.99
C VAL A 55 -3.35 -12.31 -6.19
N ALA A 56 -2.70 -11.49 -7.01
CA ALA A 56 -1.89 -11.98 -8.09
C ALA A 56 -0.87 -12.91 -7.44
N ALA A 57 -1.00 -14.21 -7.73
CA ALA A 57 -0.01 -15.19 -7.33
C ALA A 57 1.33 -14.65 -7.84
N SER A 58 2.25 -14.40 -6.93
CA SER A 58 3.58 -13.88 -7.23
C SER A 58 4.17 -14.71 -8.38
N PRO A 59 4.78 -14.09 -9.41
CA PRO A 59 5.50 -14.86 -10.40
C PRO A 59 6.60 -15.68 -9.68
N PRO A 60 6.77 -16.97 -10.03
CA PRO A 60 7.79 -17.80 -9.40
C PRO A 60 9.15 -17.13 -9.59
N LYS A 61 9.91 -17.07 -8.48
CA LYS A 61 11.26 -16.54 -8.40
C LYS A 61 12.10 -17.18 -9.53
N PRO A 62 12.83 -16.42 -10.36
CA PRO A 62 13.67 -17.03 -11.39
C PRO A 62 14.71 -17.91 -10.71
N ALA A 63 14.69 -19.21 -11.05
CA ALA A 63 15.68 -20.16 -10.59
C ALA A 63 17.04 -19.73 -11.15
N THR A 64 17.97 -19.38 -10.26
CA THR A 64 19.36 -19.14 -10.60
C THR A 64 19.92 -20.40 -11.28
N PRO A 65 20.49 -20.35 -12.49
CA PRO A 65 21.20 -21.51 -13.02
C PRO A 65 22.45 -21.70 -12.15
N SER A 66 22.54 -22.85 -11.49
CA SER A 66 23.80 -23.31 -10.90
C SER A 66 24.75 -23.64 -12.04
N GLU A 67 25.80 -22.84 -12.18
CA GLU A 67 26.92 -23.07 -13.07
C GLU A 67 27.80 -24.16 -12.43
N THR A 68 27.73 -25.38 -12.99
CA THR A 68 28.55 -26.52 -12.56
C THR A 68 29.89 -26.46 -13.30
N LEU A 69 30.97 -26.47 -12.53
CA LEU A 69 32.37 -26.57 -12.97
C LEU A 69 32.68 -27.95 -13.56
#